data_AF-A0A8W7PT25-F1
#
_entry.id   AF-A0A8W7PT25-F1
#
_cell.length_a   1.000
_cell.length_b   1.000
_cell.length_c   1.000
_cell.angle_alpha   90.00
_cell.angle_beta   90.00
_cell.angle_gamma   90.00
#
_symmetry.space_group_name_H-M   'P 1'
#
loop_
_entity.id
_entity.type
_entity.pdbx_description
1 polymer ?
#
loop_
_entity_poly.entity_id
_entity_poly.type
_entity_poly.pdbx_seq_one_letter_code
_entity_poly.pdbx_strand_id
1 'polypeptide(L)'
;MAKMQENWRDIIADRLRERNKNESARFADIIHYNNRLFDTAAKLRQENLDLKIDRKIRDSVNVSGAGGGGGTTFGTDVATITNAQIQSLEKKVLAQQEELTDLHKRKGEHSQMVITLNQKLTELQRLLAEKERALADQTALCASLKEELDEMKASHVTIKDESLASQLRANTAEDKLRAVQDENTKLLNLLMEYKSRDAEIMNKENDKFVKEKKARIESELERAIRDIPGPSSIGADLDRFDVDGLPEGVEFKFDAHDGEVNAVRWSPIERIVATGGADRKVKLWDVGKA
;
A
#
# COMPACT_ATOMS: atom_id res chain seq x y z
N MET A 1 2.87 23.33 4.39
CA MET A 1 2.66 22.57 5.63
C MET A 1 2.13 23.52 6.70
N ALA A 2 0.83 23.80 6.69
CA ALA A 2 0.21 24.66 7.70
C ALA A 2 0.14 23.89 9.02
N LYS A 3 0.87 24.34 10.05
CA LYS A 3 0.68 23.85 11.42
C LYS A 3 -0.71 24.28 11.86
N MET A 4 -1.65 23.34 11.91
CA MET A 4 -2.91 23.54 12.64
C MET A 4 -2.50 23.81 14.09
N GLN A 5 -2.72 25.04 14.56
CA GLN A 5 -2.67 25.33 15.99
C GLN A 5 -3.78 24.52 16.64
N GLU A 6 -3.43 23.42 17.30
CA GLU A 6 -4.38 22.70 18.15
C GLU A 6 -4.95 23.69 19.16
N ASN A 7 -6.27 23.82 19.15
CA ASN A 7 -7.00 24.73 20.00
C ASN A 7 -6.83 24.28 21.46
N TRP A 8 -6.11 25.08 22.25
CA TRP A 8 -5.76 24.79 23.64
C TRP A 8 -6.96 24.41 24.51
N ARG A 9 -8.16 24.88 24.16
CA ARG A 9 -9.43 24.52 24.83
C ARG A 9 -9.74 23.03 24.69
N ASP A 10 -9.51 22.46 23.52
CA ASP A 10 -9.82 21.06 23.24
C ASP A 10 -8.83 20.15 23.98
N ILE A 11 -7.55 20.54 24.04
CA ILE A 11 -6.52 19.83 24.82
C ILE A 11 -6.88 19.80 26.31
N ILE A 12 -7.33 20.92 26.88
CA ILE A 12 -7.74 20.98 28.29
C ILE A 12 -8.98 20.13 28.52
N ALA A 13 -9.97 20.19 27.63
CA ALA A 13 -11.18 19.38 27.73
C ALA A 13 -10.87 17.88 27.69
N ASP A 14 -9.95 17.45 26.81
CA ASP A 14 -9.52 16.06 26.70
C ASP A 14 -8.77 15.59 27.95
N ARG A 15 -7.86 16.41 28.49
CA ARG A 15 -7.17 16.11 29.75
C ARG A 15 -8.13 15.99 30.92
N LEU A 16 -9.15 16.84 30.99
CA LEU A 16 -10.17 16.76 32.03
C LEU A 16 -11.05 15.51 31.88
N ARG A 17 -11.41 15.14 30.65
CA ARG A 17 -12.13 13.89 30.38
C ARG A 17 -11.32 12.66 30.77
N GLU A 18 -10.04 12.64 30.42
CA GLU A 18 -9.13 11.55 30.76
C GLU A 18 -8.91 11.43 32.28
N ARG A 19 -8.74 12.57 32.96
CA ARG A 19 -8.69 12.63 34.42
C ARG A 19 -9.98 12.08 35.04
N ASN A 20 -11.14 12.55 34.61
CA ASN A 20 -12.43 12.07 35.16
C ASN A 20 -12.64 10.57 34.89
N LYS A 21 -12.18 10.06 33.74
CA LYS A 21 -12.20 8.63 33.44
C LYS A 21 -11.31 7.84 34.39
N ASN A 22 -10.11 8.34 34.70
CA ASN A 22 -9.15 7.66 35.57
C ASN A 22 -9.49 7.76 37.06
N GLU A 23 -9.91 8.94 37.52
CA GLU A 23 -10.10 9.25 38.94
C GLU A 23 -11.54 9.08 39.42
N SER A 24 -12.54 9.18 38.55
CA SER A 24 -13.95 9.05 38.95
C SER A 24 -14.58 7.78 38.40
N ALA A 25 -14.45 7.51 37.09
CA ALA A 25 -15.14 6.37 36.49
C ALA A 25 -14.60 5.01 36.98
N ARG A 26 -13.28 4.88 37.23
CA ARG A 26 -12.69 3.64 37.76
C ARG A 26 -13.21 3.27 39.16
N PHE A 27 -13.66 4.25 39.94
CA PHE A 27 -14.13 4.06 41.31
C PHE A 27 -15.65 4.22 41.45
N ALA A 28 -16.37 4.41 40.34
CA ALA A 28 -17.81 4.67 40.35
C ALA A 28 -18.60 3.57 41.09
N ASP A 29 -18.24 2.31 40.90
CA ASP A 29 -18.89 1.17 41.55
C ASP A 29 -18.66 1.17 43.07
N ILE A 30 -17.44 1.50 43.51
CA ILE A 30 -17.08 1.58 44.94
C ILE A 30 -17.82 2.76 45.59
N ILE A 31 -17.86 3.91 44.93
CA ILE A 31 -18.60 5.09 45.38
C ILE A 31 -20.09 4.76 45.49
N HIS A 32 -20.66 4.11 44.48
CA HIS A 32 -22.07 3.73 44.48
C HIS A 32 -22.38 2.73 45.60
N TYR A 33 -21.51 1.73 45.81
CA TYR A 33 -21.66 0.77 46.90
C TYR A 33 -21.55 1.43 48.27
N ASN A 34 -20.60 2.36 48.45
CA ASN A 34 -20.43 3.10 49.69
C ASN A 34 -21.67 3.95 50.02
N ASN A 35 -22.21 4.66 49.03
CA ASN A 35 -23.45 5.44 49.19
C ASN A 35 -24.62 4.53 49.58
N ARG A 36 -24.79 3.38 48.92
CA ARG A 36 -25.84 2.42 49.25
C ARG A 36 -25.68 1.85 50.68
N LEU A 37 -24.44 1.61 51.11
CA LEU A 37 -24.14 1.14 52.45
C LEU A 37 -24.46 2.23 53.49
N PHE A 38 -24.18 3.49 53.16
CA PHE A 38 -24.52 4.65 53.98
C PHE A 38 -26.04 4.79 54.15
N ASP A 39 -26.80 4.68 53.07
CA ASP A 39 -28.27 4.71 53.08
C ASP A 39 -28.85 3.57 53.92
N THR A 40 -28.29 2.37 53.78
CA THR A 40 -28.71 1.19 54.56
C THR A 40 -28.40 1.37 56.05
N ALA A 41 -27.23 1.91 56.38
CA ALA A 41 -26.86 2.22 57.76
C ALA A 41 -27.75 3.31 58.37
N ALA A 42 -28.12 4.33 57.58
CA ALA A 42 -29.06 5.36 58.00
C ALA A 42 -30.45 4.77 58.29
N LYS A 43 -30.95 3.89 57.40
CA LYS A 43 -32.23 3.19 57.59
C LYS A 43 -32.23 2.32 58.85
N LEU A 44 -31.20 1.51 59.06
CA LEU A 44 -31.07 0.67 60.25
C LEU A 44 -30.96 1.49 61.55
N ARG A 45 -30.32 2.67 61.51
CA ARG A 45 -30.30 3.59 62.66
C ARG A 45 -31.69 4.13 62.97
N GLN A 46 -32.47 4.47 61.95
CA GLN A 46 -33.85 4.93 62.11
C GLN A 46 -34.73 3.83 62.70
N GLU A 47 -34.68 2.61 62.15
CA GLU A 47 -35.44 1.47 62.68
C GLU A 47 -35.09 1.15 64.14
N ASN A 48 -33.81 1.23 64.52
CA ASN A 48 -33.40 1.06 65.91
C ASN A 48 -33.94 2.17 66.82
N LEU A 49 -34.05 3.39 66.33
CA LEU A 49 -34.64 4.51 67.08
C LEU A 49 -36.13 4.24 67.31
N ASP A 50 -36.85 3.84 66.28
CA ASP A 50 -38.29 3.54 66.33
C ASP A 50 -38.57 2.38 67.30
N LEU A 51 -37.81 1.29 67.22
CA LEU A 51 -37.91 0.16 68.16
C LEU A 51 -37.62 0.55 69.61
N LYS A 52 -36.71 1.51 69.83
CA LYS A 52 -36.40 2.02 71.18
C LYS A 52 -37.56 2.86 71.73
N ILE A 53 -38.23 3.62 70.88
CA ILE A 53 -39.45 4.37 71.23
C ILE A 53 -40.58 3.40 71.54
N ASP A 54 -40.83 2.40 70.70
CA ASP A 54 -41.85 1.38 70.90
C ASP A 54 -41.65 0.60 72.20
N ARG A 55 -40.39 0.23 72.52
CA ARG A 55 -40.06 -0.43 73.79
C ARG A 55 -40.41 0.48 74.97
N LYS A 56 -40.07 1.77 74.90
CA LYS A 56 -40.38 2.74 75.96
C LYS A 56 -41.88 2.94 76.14
N ILE A 57 -42.65 2.95 75.05
CA ILE A 57 -44.12 2.99 75.09
C ILE A 57 -44.67 1.73 75.74
N ARG A 58 -44.21 0.54 75.32
CA ARG A 58 -44.62 -0.75 75.91
C ARG A 58 -44.32 -0.83 77.41
N ASP A 59 -43.13 -0.41 77.82
CA ASP A 59 -42.73 -0.40 79.23
C ASP A 59 -43.59 0.58 80.05
N SER A 60 -44.01 1.71 79.46
CA SER A 60 -44.94 2.64 80.12
C SER A 60 -46.38 2.08 80.25
N VAL A 61 -46.82 1.27 79.30
CA VAL A 61 -48.14 0.59 79.33
C VAL A 61 -48.15 -0.58 80.31
N ASN A 62 -47.00 -1.25 80.53
CA ASN A 62 -46.92 -2.39 81.44
C ASN A 62 -46.87 -1.99 82.93
N VAL A 63 -46.47 -0.75 83.24
CA VAL A 63 -46.46 -0.21 84.62
C VAL A 63 -47.86 0.18 85.12
N SER A 64 -48.83 0.42 84.22
CA SER A 64 -50.21 0.79 84.58
C SER A 64 -51.20 -0.39 84.65
N GLY A 65 -50.78 -1.62 84.33
CA GLY A 65 -51.66 -2.81 84.22
C GLY A 65 -51.62 -3.81 85.38
N ALA A 66 -50.84 -3.58 86.44
CA ALA A 66 -50.68 -4.52 87.55
C ALA A 66 -51.57 -4.17 88.74
N GLY A 67 -52.88 -4.46 88.65
CA GLY A 67 -53.81 -4.26 89.75
C GLY A 67 -55.13 -5.01 89.59
N GLY A 68 -55.33 -6.02 90.46
CA GLY A 68 -56.63 -6.69 90.69
C GLY A 68 -56.61 -8.16 90.24
N GLY A 69 -57.00 -9.15 91.03
CA GLY A 69 -57.63 -9.16 92.35
C GLY A 69 -58.25 -10.55 92.51
N GLY A 70 -57.89 -11.27 93.57
CA GLY A 70 -58.45 -12.58 93.90
C GLY A 70 -59.85 -12.47 94.49
N GLY A 71 -60.70 -13.47 94.22
CA GLY A 71 -62.03 -13.61 94.81
C GLY A 71 -62.61 -14.98 94.50
N THR A 72 -62.98 -15.71 95.56
CA THR A 72 -63.35 -17.13 95.61
C THR A 72 -64.85 -17.37 95.41
N THR A 73 -65.23 -18.13 94.38
CA THR A 73 -66.57 -18.72 94.18
C THR A 73 -66.41 -20.17 93.68
N PHE A 74 -66.39 -21.11 94.63
CA PHE A 74 -66.08 -22.52 94.39
C PHE A 74 -67.33 -23.30 93.96
N GLY A 75 -67.36 -23.78 92.72
CA GLY A 75 -68.29 -24.85 92.31
C GLY A 75 -68.72 -24.79 90.85
N THR A 76 -69.25 -23.65 90.41
CA THR A 76 -69.72 -23.44 89.02
C THR A 76 -68.70 -22.68 88.16
N ASP A 77 -67.88 -21.83 88.77
CA ASP A 77 -66.84 -21.05 88.04
C ASP A 77 -65.63 -21.90 87.66
N VAL A 78 -65.33 -22.99 88.38
CA VAL A 78 -64.20 -23.88 88.04
C VAL A 78 -64.45 -24.62 86.72
N ALA A 79 -65.69 -25.01 86.42
CA ALA A 79 -66.05 -25.69 85.18
C ALA A 79 -66.08 -24.73 83.97
N THR A 80 -66.47 -23.47 84.16
CA THR A 80 -66.42 -22.41 83.14
C THR A 80 -65.01 -21.87 82.94
N ILE A 81 -64.20 -21.72 84.00
CA ILE A 81 -62.78 -21.34 83.92
C ILE A 81 -61.96 -22.44 83.25
N THR A 82 -62.18 -23.72 83.60
CA THR A 82 -61.50 -24.84 82.94
C THR A 82 -61.95 -25.00 81.49
N ASN A 83 -63.24 -24.84 81.15
CA ASN A 83 -63.67 -24.79 79.74
C ASN A 83 -63.08 -23.60 78.98
N ALA A 84 -63.04 -22.41 79.57
CA ALA A 84 -62.43 -21.23 78.93
C ALA A 84 -60.91 -21.40 78.74
N GLN A 85 -60.23 -22.06 79.68
CA GLN A 85 -58.83 -22.43 79.56
C GLN A 85 -58.60 -23.50 78.48
N ILE A 86 -59.49 -24.50 78.38
CA ILE A 86 -59.45 -25.51 77.31
C ILE A 86 -59.65 -24.82 75.94
N GLN A 87 -60.65 -23.96 75.79
CA GLN A 87 -60.88 -23.21 74.54
C GLN A 87 -59.71 -22.28 74.18
N SER A 88 -59.09 -21.65 75.18
CA SER A 88 -57.87 -20.84 75.01
C SER A 88 -56.68 -21.68 74.53
N LEU A 89 -56.49 -22.86 75.11
CA LEU A 89 -55.45 -23.81 74.70
C LEU A 89 -55.72 -24.36 73.30
N GLU A 90 -56.96 -24.73 72.98
CA GLU A 90 -57.37 -25.16 71.64
C GLU A 90 -57.10 -24.08 70.60
N LYS A 91 -57.45 -22.82 70.89
CA LYS A 91 -57.15 -21.69 70.01
C LYS A 91 -55.64 -21.49 69.82
N LYS A 92 -54.83 -21.67 70.87
CA LYS A 92 -53.36 -21.61 70.77
C LYS A 92 -52.78 -22.75 69.94
N VAL A 93 -53.29 -23.97 70.13
CA VAL A 93 -52.89 -25.14 69.34
C VAL A 93 -53.20 -24.88 67.86
N LEU A 94 -54.39 -24.35 67.56
CA LEU A 94 -54.79 -24.06 66.19
C LEU A 94 -53.93 -22.96 65.55
N ALA A 95 -53.66 -21.87 66.29
CA ALA A 95 -52.76 -20.80 65.84
C ALA A 95 -51.31 -21.30 65.61
N GLN A 96 -50.81 -22.18 66.48
CA GLN A 96 -49.50 -22.81 66.30
C GLN A 96 -49.50 -23.74 65.08
N GLN A 97 -50.60 -24.43 64.79
CA GLN A 97 -50.74 -25.28 63.62
C GLN A 97 -50.75 -24.46 62.31
N GLU A 98 -51.43 -23.30 62.31
CA GLU A 98 -51.42 -22.35 61.20
C GLU A 98 -50.01 -21.77 60.98
N GLU A 99 -49.34 -21.32 62.04
CA GLU A 99 -47.98 -20.79 61.97
C GLU A 99 -46.97 -21.84 61.44
N LEU A 100 -47.09 -23.10 61.88
CA LEU A 100 -46.27 -24.20 61.38
C LEU A 100 -46.49 -24.43 59.87
N THR A 101 -47.74 -24.35 59.42
CA THR A 101 -48.10 -24.52 58.01
C THR A 101 -47.53 -23.39 57.14
N ASP A 102 -47.64 -22.15 57.63
CA ASP A 102 -47.04 -20.98 56.97
C ASP A 102 -45.51 -21.06 56.90
N LEU A 103 -44.86 -21.54 57.97
CA LEU A 103 -43.42 -21.78 57.99
C LEU A 103 -43.01 -22.85 56.97
N HIS A 104 -43.76 -23.94 56.86
CA HIS A 104 -43.50 -24.97 55.85
C HIS A 104 -43.66 -24.43 54.42
N LYS A 105 -44.67 -23.59 54.19
CA LYS A 105 -44.87 -22.93 52.89
C LYS A 105 -43.70 -22.00 52.55
N ARG A 106 -43.33 -21.09 53.46
CA ARG A 106 -42.18 -20.18 53.28
C ARG A 106 -40.87 -20.94 53.08
N LYS A 107 -40.66 -22.04 53.82
CA LYS A 107 -39.50 -22.92 53.64
C LYS A 107 -39.46 -23.51 52.23
N GLY A 108 -40.59 -23.97 51.70
CA GLY A 108 -40.69 -24.45 50.31
C GLY A 108 -40.37 -23.37 49.28
N GLU A 109 -40.92 -22.16 49.47
CA GLU A 109 -40.63 -20.99 48.63
C GLU A 109 -39.14 -20.63 48.63
N HIS A 110 -38.49 -20.62 49.80
CA HIS A 110 -37.06 -20.39 49.92
C HIS A 110 -36.23 -21.50 49.27
N SER A 111 -36.60 -22.77 49.43
CA SER A 111 -35.95 -23.88 48.74
C SER A 111 -36.04 -23.74 47.22
N GLN A 112 -37.20 -23.35 46.69
CA GLN A 112 -37.38 -23.12 45.25
C GLN A 112 -36.57 -21.91 44.76
N MET A 113 -36.49 -20.85 45.56
CA MET A 113 -35.67 -19.68 45.27
C MET A 113 -34.18 -20.04 45.19
N VAL A 114 -33.68 -20.86 46.12
CA VAL A 114 -32.30 -21.36 46.11
C VAL A 114 -32.01 -22.17 44.85
N ILE A 115 -32.92 -23.05 44.43
CA ILE A 115 -32.76 -23.82 43.19
C ILE A 115 -32.66 -22.88 41.99
N THR A 116 -33.56 -21.91 41.90
CA THR A 116 -33.61 -20.94 40.80
C THR A 116 -32.34 -20.09 40.74
N LEU A 117 -31.84 -19.64 41.91
CA LEU A 117 -30.61 -18.88 42.01
C LEU A 117 -29.39 -19.73 41.64
N ASN A 118 -29.33 -20.99 42.06
CA ASN A 118 -28.27 -21.90 41.67
C ASN A 118 -28.26 -22.15 40.16
N GLN A 119 -29.43 -22.33 39.52
CA GLN A 119 -29.54 -22.44 38.07
C GLN A 119 -29.03 -21.18 37.35
N LYS A 120 -29.40 -19.98 37.84
CA LYS A 120 -28.88 -18.72 37.30
C LYS A 120 -27.37 -18.60 37.49
N LEU A 121 -26.84 -19.00 38.65
CA LEU A 121 -25.42 -18.99 38.92
C LEU A 121 -24.67 -19.91 37.94
N THR A 122 -25.16 -21.13 37.71
CA THR A 122 -24.54 -22.05 36.75
C THR A 122 -24.57 -21.53 35.33
N GLU A 123 -25.65 -20.87 34.91
CA GLU A 123 -25.72 -20.27 33.57
C GLU A 123 -24.79 -19.07 33.42
N LEU A 124 -24.70 -18.21 34.44
CA LEU A 124 -23.74 -17.10 34.44
C LEU A 124 -22.29 -17.61 34.44
N GLN A 125 -21.98 -18.68 35.17
CA GLN A 125 -20.66 -19.31 35.13
C GLN A 125 -20.34 -19.87 33.74
N ARG A 126 -21.31 -20.49 33.07
CA ARG A 126 -21.16 -20.99 31.70
C ARG A 126 -20.87 -19.85 30.72
N LEU A 127 -21.64 -18.77 30.80
CA LEU A 127 -21.47 -17.59 29.95
C LEU A 127 -20.13 -16.90 30.22
N LEU A 128 -19.71 -16.80 31.47
CA LEU A 128 -18.41 -16.25 31.84
C LEU A 128 -17.27 -17.06 31.19
N ALA A 129 -17.30 -18.39 31.33
CA ALA A 129 -16.30 -19.27 30.72
C ALA A 129 -16.26 -19.15 29.18
N GLU A 130 -17.42 -19.00 28.55
CA GLU A 130 -17.51 -18.78 27.09
C GLU A 130 -16.90 -17.44 26.68
N LYS A 131 -17.14 -16.37 27.45
CA LYS A 131 -16.54 -15.05 27.20
C LYS A 131 -15.04 -15.03 27.47
N GLU A 132 -14.57 -15.71 28.51
CA GLU A 132 -13.14 -15.86 28.80
C GLU A 132 -12.42 -16.60 27.68
N ARG A 133 -13.03 -17.68 27.14
CA ARG A 133 -12.50 -18.39 25.97
C ARG A 133 -12.43 -17.50 24.73
N ALA A 134 -13.52 -16.79 24.41
CA ALA A 134 -13.55 -15.90 23.26
C ALA A 134 -12.53 -14.75 23.39
N LEU A 135 -12.33 -14.23 24.60
CA LEU A 135 -11.32 -13.20 24.87
C LEU A 135 -9.89 -13.76 24.69
N ALA A 136 -9.63 -14.99 25.13
CA ALA A 136 -8.34 -15.66 24.93
C ALA A 136 -8.06 -15.87 23.43
N ASP A 137 -9.04 -16.38 22.68
CA ASP A 137 -8.91 -16.59 21.23
C ASP A 137 -8.64 -15.27 20.49
N GLN A 138 -9.38 -14.20 20.83
CA GLN A 138 -9.15 -12.87 20.25
C GLN A 138 -7.79 -12.28 20.63
N THR A 139 -7.32 -12.52 21.86
CA THR A 139 -6.00 -12.06 22.31
C THR A 139 -4.89 -12.79 21.53
N ALA A 140 -5.04 -14.08 21.29
CA ALA A 140 -4.11 -14.87 20.47
C ALA A 140 -4.07 -14.36 19.02
N LEU A 141 -5.24 -14.09 18.41
CA LEU A 141 -5.32 -13.51 17.07
C LEU A 141 -4.68 -12.11 17.00
N CYS A 142 -4.91 -11.28 18.03
CA CYS A 142 -4.27 -9.96 18.11
C CYS A 142 -2.75 -10.06 18.23
N ALA A 143 -2.24 -11.09 18.89
CA ALA A 143 -0.80 -11.33 18.98
C ALA A 143 -0.22 -11.75 17.63
N SER A 144 -0.87 -12.69 16.91
CA SER A 144 -0.40 -13.13 15.59
C SER A 144 -0.42 -12.01 14.57
N LEU A 145 -1.49 -11.20 14.53
CA LEU A 145 -1.59 -10.05 13.62
C LEU A 145 -0.52 -8.99 13.91
N LYS A 146 -0.10 -8.82 15.17
CA LYS A 146 0.99 -7.90 15.51
C LYS A 146 2.34 -8.45 15.03
N GLU A 147 2.57 -9.75 15.17
CA GLU A 147 3.79 -10.39 14.67
C GLU A 147 3.89 -10.28 13.14
N GLU A 148 2.81 -10.59 12.41
CA GLU A 148 2.72 -10.41 10.96
C GLU A 148 2.97 -8.94 10.55
N LEU A 149 2.40 -7.99 11.30
CA LEU A 149 2.60 -6.57 11.04
C LEU A 149 4.07 -6.16 11.25
N ASP A 150 4.72 -6.67 12.29
CA ASP A 150 6.11 -6.33 12.57
C ASP A 150 7.08 -7.00 11.59
N GLU A 151 6.78 -8.23 11.13
CA GLU A 151 7.50 -8.87 10.02
C GLU A 151 7.35 -8.08 8.72
N MET A 152 6.13 -7.64 8.40
CA MET A 152 5.87 -6.82 7.21
C MET A 152 6.61 -5.48 7.27
N LYS A 153 6.65 -4.82 8.44
CA LYS A 153 7.44 -3.59 8.63
C LYS A 153 8.93 -3.84 8.43
N ALA A 154 9.46 -4.94 8.97
CA ALA A 154 10.87 -5.29 8.80
C ALA A 154 11.21 -5.49 7.32
N SER A 155 10.39 -6.26 6.59
CA SER A 155 10.53 -6.47 5.14
C SER A 155 10.42 -5.16 4.35
N HIS A 156 9.49 -4.27 4.72
CA HIS A 156 9.38 -2.97 4.06
C HIS A 156 10.65 -2.12 4.23
N VAL A 157 11.27 -2.13 5.42
CA VAL A 157 12.53 -1.42 5.66
C VAL A 157 13.65 -2.00 4.80
N THR A 158 13.80 -3.33 4.74
CA THR A 158 14.85 -3.95 3.93
C THR A 158 14.69 -3.65 2.44
N ILE A 159 13.47 -3.76 1.90
CA ILE A 159 13.18 -3.44 0.49
C ILE A 159 13.48 -1.97 0.20
N LYS A 160 13.14 -1.06 1.12
CA LYS A 160 13.41 0.37 0.96
C LYS A 160 14.92 0.66 0.91
N ASP A 161 15.71 0.03 1.78
CA ASP A 161 17.16 0.18 1.79
C ASP A 161 17.81 -0.41 0.53
N GLU A 162 17.35 -1.57 0.08
CA GLU A 162 17.78 -2.20 -1.19
C GLU A 162 17.44 -1.34 -2.42
N SER A 163 16.26 -0.73 -2.44
CA SER A 163 15.83 0.20 -3.48
C SER A 163 16.73 1.43 -3.52
N LEU A 164 17.06 1.99 -2.35
CA LEU A 164 17.95 3.15 -2.26
C LEU A 164 19.36 2.80 -2.73
N ALA A 165 19.90 1.66 -2.31
CA ALA A 165 21.21 1.18 -2.75
C ALA A 165 21.25 0.92 -4.27
N SER A 166 20.17 0.39 -4.83
CA SER A 166 20.05 0.17 -6.29
C SER A 166 19.97 1.48 -7.06
N GLN A 167 19.25 2.49 -6.55
CA GLN A 167 19.21 3.83 -7.15
C GLN A 167 20.59 4.48 -7.15
N LEU A 168 21.34 4.42 -6.05
CA LEU A 168 22.70 4.98 -5.98
C LEU A 168 23.65 4.31 -6.98
N ARG A 169 23.53 2.98 -7.15
CA ARG A 169 24.29 2.23 -8.17
C ARG A 169 23.92 2.67 -9.59
N ALA A 170 22.64 2.85 -9.87
CA ALA A 170 22.16 3.34 -11.17
C ALA A 170 22.73 4.73 -11.49
N ASN A 171 22.60 5.69 -10.56
CA ASN A 171 23.14 7.04 -10.72
C ASN A 171 24.66 7.01 -10.98
N THR A 172 25.41 6.19 -10.22
CA THR A 172 26.86 6.06 -10.42
C THR A 172 27.21 5.47 -11.79
N ALA A 173 26.40 4.54 -12.29
CA ALA A 173 26.59 3.97 -13.63
C ALA A 173 26.25 4.98 -14.73
N GLU A 174 25.20 5.79 -14.56
CA GLU A 174 24.84 6.89 -15.46
C GLU A 174 25.95 7.95 -15.54
N ASP A 175 26.53 8.34 -14.41
CA ASP A 175 27.65 9.30 -14.36
C ASP A 175 28.87 8.77 -15.14
N LYS A 176 29.19 7.47 -14.98
CA LYS A 176 30.26 6.82 -15.76
C LYS A 176 29.95 6.77 -17.24
N LEU A 177 28.72 6.45 -17.61
CA LEU A 177 28.29 6.44 -19.01
C LEU A 177 28.44 7.82 -19.63
N ARG A 178 28.01 8.86 -18.91
CA ARG A 178 28.13 10.25 -19.36
C ARG A 178 29.59 10.67 -19.54
N ALA A 179 30.48 10.31 -18.61
CA ALA A 179 31.91 10.57 -18.75
C ALA A 179 32.51 9.91 -19.99
N VAL A 180 32.17 8.63 -20.26
CA VAL A 180 32.64 7.91 -21.46
C VAL A 180 32.06 8.52 -22.73
N GLN A 181 30.80 8.97 -22.72
CA GLN A 181 30.20 9.69 -23.86
C GLN A 181 30.92 11.02 -24.13
N ASP A 182 31.25 11.78 -23.08
CA ASP A 182 32.00 13.03 -23.21
C ASP A 182 33.43 12.80 -23.74
N GLU A 183 34.10 11.71 -23.33
CA GLU A 183 35.40 11.32 -23.89
C GLU A 183 35.30 10.91 -25.37
N ASN A 184 34.29 10.13 -25.73
CA ASN A 184 34.07 9.70 -27.11
C ASN A 184 33.81 10.90 -28.03
N THR A 185 32.96 11.84 -27.62
CA THR A 185 32.70 13.06 -28.39
C THR A 185 33.95 13.92 -28.57
N LYS A 186 34.79 14.06 -27.53
CA LYS A 186 36.09 14.75 -27.65
C LYS A 186 37.01 14.07 -28.67
N LEU A 187 37.12 12.74 -28.62
CA LEU A 187 37.95 11.99 -29.56
C LEU A 187 37.43 12.09 -31.00
N LEU A 188 36.12 12.05 -31.20
CA LEU A 188 35.50 12.26 -32.51
C LEU A 188 35.78 13.67 -33.04
N ASN A 189 35.68 14.70 -32.19
CA ASN A 189 36.01 16.07 -32.57
C ASN A 189 37.48 16.19 -32.98
N LEU A 190 38.40 15.63 -32.20
CA LEU A 190 39.83 15.59 -32.55
C LEU A 190 40.08 14.88 -33.88
N LEU A 191 39.39 13.76 -34.12
CA LEU A 191 39.50 13.01 -35.36
C LEU A 191 38.98 13.82 -36.56
N MET A 192 37.86 14.51 -36.40
CA MET A 192 37.32 15.40 -37.43
C MET A 192 38.28 16.55 -37.75
N GLU A 193 38.87 17.18 -36.74
CA GLU A 193 39.89 18.22 -36.93
C GLU A 193 41.11 17.69 -37.69
N TYR A 194 41.61 16.50 -37.32
CA TYR A 194 42.73 15.86 -38.00
C TYR A 194 42.39 15.56 -39.46
N LYS A 195 41.22 14.97 -39.71
CA LYS A 195 40.76 14.66 -41.08
C LYS A 195 40.49 15.90 -41.93
N SER A 196 39.95 16.96 -41.33
CA SER A 196 39.77 18.25 -42.01
C SER A 196 41.13 18.83 -42.42
N ARG A 197 42.11 18.79 -41.52
CA ARG A 197 43.46 19.28 -41.79
C ARG A 197 44.15 18.48 -42.90
N ASP A 198 44.03 17.15 -42.87
CA ASP A 198 44.55 16.28 -43.93
C ASP A 198 43.90 16.61 -45.29
N ALA A 199 42.57 16.78 -45.31
CA ALA A 199 41.84 17.15 -46.52
C ALA A 199 42.26 18.53 -47.06
N GLU A 200 42.48 19.52 -46.18
CA GLU A 200 43.00 20.84 -46.57
C GLU A 200 44.39 20.76 -47.18
N ILE A 201 45.29 19.94 -46.63
CA ILE A 201 46.64 19.74 -47.17
C ILE A 201 46.56 19.09 -48.56
N MET A 202 45.78 18.02 -48.69
CA MET A 202 45.58 17.33 -49.97
C MET A 202 44.96 18.25 -51.03
N ASN A 203 43.99 19.09 -50.66
CA ASN A 203 43.40 20.08 -51.56
C ASN A 203 44.44 21.13 -52.00
N LYS A 204 45.28 21.62 -51.08
CA LYS A 204 46.37 22.56 -51.42
C LYS A 204 47.38 21.95 -52.39
N GLU A 205 47.75 20.68 -52.21
CA GLU A 205 48.65 19.96 -53.11
C GLU A 205 48.01 19.72 -54.48
N ASN A 206 46.74 19.31 -54.51
CA ASN A 206 45.99 19.17 -55.75
C ASN A 206 45.88 20.50 -56.51
N ASP A 207 45.57 21.60 -55.82
CA ASP A 207 45.52 22.94 -56.42
C ASP A 207 46.88 23.36 -56.99
N LYS A 208 47.97 23.09 -56.27
CA LYS A 208 49.33 23.36 -56.73
C LYS A 208 49.66 22.53 -57.97
N PHE A 209 49.36 21.24 -57.94
CA PHE A 209 49.56 20.33 -59.06
C PHE A 209 48.77 20.77 -60.31
N VAL A 210 47.50 21.15 -60.13
CA VAL A 210 46.66 21.66 -61.23
C VAL A 210 47.21 22.97 -61.79
N LYS A 211 47.63 23.91 -60.93
CA LYS A 211 48.25 25.18 -61.36
C LYS A 211 49.56 24.96 -62.12
N GLU A 212 50.44 24.10 -61.62
CA GLU A 212 51.71 23.78 -62.29
C GLU A 212 51.47 23.11 -63.65
N LYS A 213 50.54 22.14 -63.71
CA LYS A 213 50.17 21.50 -64.98
C LYS A 213 49.57 22.50 -65.96
N LYS A 214 48.70 23.40 -65.50
CA LYS A 214 48.13 24.48 -66.31
C LYS A 214 49.22 25.42 -66.83
N ALA A 215 50.12 25.89 -65.97
CA ALA A 215 51.21 26.78 -66.35
C ALA A 215 52.19 26.12 -67.33
N ARG A 216 52.44 24.80 -67.19
CA ARG A 216 53.24 24.04 -68.15
C ARG A 216 52.57 23.97 -69.53
N ILE A 217 51.27 23.66 -69.58
CA ILE A 217 50.51 23.67 -70.83
C ILE A 217 50.52 25.08 -71.45
N GLU A 218 50.37 26.12 -70.64
CA GLU A 218 50.42 27.52 -71.08
C GLU A 218 51.80 27.89 -71.64
N SER A 219 52.89 27.50 -70.97
CA SER A 219 54.26 27.72 -71.46
C SER A 219 54.59 26.91 -72.72
N GLU A 220 54.11 25.66 -72.82
CA GLU A 220 54.22 24.84 -74.03
C GLU A 220 53.42 25.46 -75.18
N LEU A 221 52.22 26.01 -74.91
CA LEU A 221 51.42 26.73 -75.90
C LEU A 221 52.10 28.03 -76.34
N GLU A 222 52.64 28.82 -75.42
CA GLU A 222 53.43 30.01 -75.74
C GLU A 222 54.67 29.68 -76.56
N ARG A 223 55.37 28.59 -76.24
CA ARG A 223 56.51 28.11 -77.04
C ARG A 223 56.06 27.67 -78.42
N ALA A 224 54.97 26.91 -78.52
CA ALA A 224 54.40 26.48 -79.79
C ALA A 224 54.00 27.68 -80.66
N ILE A 225 53.40 28.73 -80.08
CA ILE A 225 53.08 30.00 -80.77
C ILE A 225 54.35 30.70 -81.24
N ARG A 226 55.44 30.66 -80.45
CA ARG A 226 56.73 31.27 -80.77
C ARG A 226 57.48 30.51 -81.86
N ASP A 227 57.30 29.20 -81.94
CA ASP A 227 57.89 28.30 -82.94
C ASP A 227 57.07 28.24 -84.25
N ILE A 228 56.01 29.06 -84.40
CA ILE A 228 55.31 29.25 -85.69
C ILE A 228 56.17 30.18 -86.57
N PRO A 229 56.78 29.72 -87.67
CA PRO A 229 57.32 30.62 -88.69
C PRO A 229 56.14 31.36 -89.33
N GLY A 230 56.32 32.65 -89.65
CA GLY A 230 55.30 33.48 -90.30
C GLY A 230 54.63 32.81 -91.51
N PRO A 231 53.41 33.24 -91.87
CA PRO A 231 52.46 32.45 -92.64
C PRO A 231 53.04 32.13 -94.02
N SER A 232 53.42 30.87 -94.22
CA SER A 232 53.70 30.31 -95.53
C SER A 232 52.64 29.27 -95.83
N SER A 233 51.80 29.64 -96.79
CA SER A 233 50.87 28.79 -97.52
C SER A 233 51.55 27.52 -98.03
N ILE A 234 51.17 26.38 -97.48
CA ILE A 234 51.38 25.04 -98.04
C ILE A 234 50.07 24.33 -97.69
N GLY A 235 49.20 24.01 -98.64
CA GLY A 235 49.50 23.25 -99.83
C GLY A 235 48.97 21.84 -99.56
N ALA A 236 47.91 21.50 -100.28
CA ALA A 236 47.25 20.20 -100.27
C ALA A 236 48.25 19.06 -100.32
N ASP A 237 48.16 18.13 -99.36
CA ASP A 237 47.93 16.69 -99.57
C ASP A 237 48.22 16.01 -98.23
N LEU A 238 47.18 15.76 -97.44
CA LEU A 238 47.29 14.79 -96.38
C LEU A 238 46.06 13.91 -96.45
N ASP A 239 46.30 12.75 -97.06
CA ASP A 239 45.38 11.63 -97.19
C ASP A 239 44.62 11.43 -95.88
N ARG A 240 43.35 11.80 -95.98
CA ARG A 240 42.31 11.53 -95.03
C ARG A 240 42.11 10.02 -95.02
N PHE A 241 42.72 9.34 -94.05
CA PHE A 241 42.27 8.04 -93.61
C PHE A 241 40.88 8.22 -92.97
N ASP A 242 39.84 8.29 -93.81
CA ASP A 242 38.44 8.16 -93.43
C ASP A 242 38.21 6.69 -93.03
N VAL A 243 38.59 6.35 -91.80
CA VAL A 243 38.13 5.14 -91.13
C VAL A 243 37.72 5.52 -89.71
N ASP A 244 36.51 6.08 -89.62
CA ASP A 244 35.49 5.80 -88.62
C ASP A 244 34.54 6.99 -88.57
N GLY A 245 33.43 6.88 -89.30
CA GLY A 245 32.28 7.73 -89.04
C GLY A 245 31.89 7.58 -87.57
N LEU A 246 31.75 8.71 -86.87
CA LEU A 246 31.13 8.68 -85.55
C LEU A 246 29.77 7.98 -85.69
N PRO A 247 29.44 6.99 -84.85
CA PRO A 247 28.15 6.32 -84.91
C PRO A 247 27.03 7.35 -84.68
N GLU A 248 26.40 7.77 -85.78
CA GLU A 248 25.29 8.72 -85.81
C GLU A 248 24.00 7.95 -85.51
N GLY A 249 23.78 7.65 -84.23
CA GLY A 249 22.48 7.17 -83.74
C GLY A 249 22.52 5.82 -83.04
N VAL A 250 21.76 5.73 -81.94
CA VAL A 250 21.50 4.47 -81.23
C VAL A 250 20.41 3.73 -82.00
N GLU A 251 20.78 2.63 -82.66
CA GLU A 251 19.83 1.80 -83.43
C GLU A 251 18.89 1.01 -82.51
N PHE A 252 19.36 0.57 -81.33
CA PHE A 252 18.57 -0.19 -80.37
C PHE A 252 18.79 0.30 -78.93
N LYS A 253 17.69 0.60 -78.23
CA LYS A 253 17.69 0.95 -76.79
C LYS A 253 16.68 0.07 -76.06
N PHE A 254 17.12 -0.62 -75.02
CA PHE A 254 16.25 -1.39 -74.14
C PHE A 254 16.79 -1.37 -72.70
N ASP A 255 15.89 -1.54 -71.74
CA ASP A 255 16.25 -1.61 -70.32
C ASP A 255 16.65 -3.03 -69.94
N ALA A 256 17.96 -3.23 -69.76
CA ALA A 256 18.51 -4.55 -69.50
C ALA A 256 18.27 -5.03 -68.06
N HIS A 257 18.30 -4.16 -67.06
CA HIS A 257 18.22 -4.52 -65.63
C HIS A 257 17.46 -3.45 -64.82
N ASP A 258 16.86 -3.83 -63.68
CA ASP A 258 16.14 -2.92 -62.76
C ASP A 258 17.08 -2.06 -61.89
N GLY A 259 18.37 -2.02 -62.22
CA GLY A 259 19.41 -1.30 -61.48
C GLY A 259 20.68 -1.13 -62.31
N GLU A 260 21.72 -0.56 -61.70
CA GLU A 260 22.98 -0.26 -62.38
C GLU A 260 23.62 -1.51 -63.00
N VAL A 261 24.09 -1.39 -64.24
CA VAL A 261 24.81 -2.46 -64.94
C VAL A 261 26.28 -2.36 -64.61
N ASN A 262 26.83 -3.39 -63.95
CA ASN A 262 28.20 -3.39 -63.47
C ASN A 262 29.17 -4.06 -64.45
N ALA A 263 28.67 -4.90 -65.36
CA ALA A 263 29.51 -5.61 -66.33
C ALA A 263 28.76 -5.85 -67.64
N VAL A 264 29.44 -5.62 -68.76
CA VAL A 264 28.99 -5.95 -70.12
C VAL A 264 30.15 -6.60 -70.87
N ARG A 265 29.90 -7.74 -71.54
CA ARG A 265 30.90 -8.41 -72.36
C ARG A 265 30.26 -9.09 -73.57
N TRP A 266 30.85 -8.89 -74.74
CA TRP A 266 30.52 -9.63 -75.96
C TRP A 266 31.15 -11.02 -75.93
N SER A 267 30.42 -12.02 -76.40
CA SER A 267 31.00 -13.33 -76.68
C SER A 267 31.96 -13.22 -77.87
N PRO A 268 33.17 -13.79 -77.79
CA PRO A 268 34.17 -13.73 -78.86
C PRO A 268 33.86 -14.69 -80.03
N ILE A 269 32.91 -15.62 -79.85
CA ILE A 269 32.60 -16.69 -80.82
C ILE A 269 31.14 -16.69 -81.26
N GLU A 270 30.22 -16.26 -80.41
CA GLU A 270 28.78 -16.24 -80.69
C GLU A 270 28.30 -14.80 -80.70
N ARG A 271 27.22 -14.49 -81.44
CA ARG A 271 26.67 -13.14 -81.54
C ARG A 271 25.82 -12.78 -80.32
N ILE A 272 26.35 -13.01 -79.13
CA ILE A 272 25.66 -12.87 -77.85
C ILE A 272 26.36 -11.82 -76.97
N VAL A 273 25.56 -11.02 -76.28
CA VAL A 273 26.02 -10.07 -75.24
C VAL A 273 25.61 -10.57 -73.87
N ALA A 274 26.56 -10.61 -72.93
CA ALA A 274 26.29 -10.87 -71.53
C ALA A 274 26.27 -9.56 -70.72
N THR A 275 25.23 -9.35 -69.92
CA THR A 275 25.10 -8.21 -69.01
C THR A 275 24.87 -8.66 -67.58
N GLY A 276 25.53 -8.02 -66.60
CA GLY A 276 25.36 -8.29 -65.17
C GLY A 276 24.99 -7.02 -64.41
N GLY A 277 23.87 -7.05 -63.68
CA GLY A 277 23.31 -5.89 -62.98
C GLY A 277 23.28 -6.00 -61.46
N ALA A 278 23.06 -4.87 -60.79
CA ALA A 278 22.81 -4.77 -59.35
C ALA A 278 21.52 -5.49 -58.91
N ASP A 279 20.65 -5.84 -59.86
CA ASP A 279 19.48 -6.70 -59.68
C ASP A 279 19.83 -8.18 -59.40
N ARG A 280 21.13 -8.49 -59.28
CA ARG A 280 21.69 -9.83 -58.99
C ARG A 280 21.38 -10.87 -60.07
N LYS A 281 21.15 -10.43 -61.31
CA LYS A 281 20.89 -11.30 -62.46
C LYS A 281 21.98 -11.10 -63.53
N VAL A 282 22.27 -12.19 -64.24
CA VAL A 282 23.06 -12.16 -65.48
C VAL A 282 22.12 -12.51 -66.62
N LYS A 283 22.06 -11.66 -67.65
CA LYS A 283 21.22 -11.85 -68.83
C LYS A 283 22.09 -12.03 -70.07
N LEU A 284 21.67 -12.91 -70.97
CA LEU A 284 22.31 -13.18 -72.25
C LEU A 284 21.38 -12.73 -73.37
N TRP A 285 21.90 -11.94 -74.30
CA TRP A 285 21.16 -11.31 -75.38
C TRP A 285 21.71 -11.80 -76.72
N ASP A 286 20.89 -12.47 -77.52
CA ASP A 286 21.25 -12.88 -78.88
C ASP A 286 20.97 -11.72 -79.86
N VAL A 287 22.03 -11.19 -80.47
CA VAL A 287 21.98 -10.05 -81.40
C VAL A 287 21.81 -10.53 -82.85
N GLY A 288 21.51 -11.82 -83.05
CA GLY A 288 21.27 -12.45 -84.35
C GLY A 288 19.81 -12.52 -84.79
N LYS A 289 18.85 -12.19 -83.91
CA LYS A 289 17.41 -12.22 -84.25
C LYS A 289 16.85 -10.80 -84.30
N ALA A 290 16.68 -10.31 -85.52
CA ALA A 290 15.77 -9.22 -85.83
C ALA A 290 14.34 -9.76 -85.95
#